data_AF-A0A4V2IU27-F1
#
_entry.id   AF-A0A4V2IU27-F1
#
_cell.length_a   1.000
_cell.length_b   1.000
_cell.length_c   1.000
_cell.angle_alpha   90.00
_cell.angle_beta   90.00
_cell.angle_gamma   90.00
#
_symmetry.space_group_name_H-M   'P 1'
#
loop_
_entity.id
_entity.type
_entity.pdbx_description
1 polymer ?
#
loop_
_entity_poly.entity_id
_entity_poly.type
_entity_poly.pdbx_seq_one_letter_code
_entity_poly.pdbx_strand_id
1 'polypeptide(L)' 'MSKRRKRKPKHFRGVYALLVFPFAEDFHLLLDLMRRFSAAVRYAYNRLLEGKGREELKRQDGLLCTFFRLNTRYAD' A
#
# COMPACT_ATOMS: atom_id res chain seq x y z
N MET A 1 28.39 -22.79 -25.02
CA MET A 1 27.71 -22.31 -23.81
C MET A 1 28.05 -20.84 -23.57
N SER A 2 27.05 -19.94 -23.65
CA SER A 2 27.28 -18.49 -23.50
C SER A 2 27.54 -18.14 -22.03
N LYS A 3 28.67 -17.45 -21.75
CA LYS A 3 29.02 -17.01 -20.40
C LYS A 3 28.00 -16.00 -19.90
N ARG A 4 27.19 -16.38 -18.91
CA ARG A 4 26.19 -15.53 -18.24
C ARG A 4 26.93 -14.33 -17.62
N ARG A 5 26.81 -13.14 -18.22
CA ARG A 5 27.38 -11.89 -17.68
C ARG A 5 26.83 -11.65 -16.27
N LYS A 6 27.70 -11.69 -15.24
CA LYS A 6 27.33 -11.30 -13.87
C LYS A 6 26.97 -9.81 -13.88
N ARG A 7 25.69 -9.48 -13.68
CA ARG A 7 25.22 -8.10 -13.52
C ARG A 7 25.81 -7.55 -12.22
N LYS A 8 26.49 -6.39 -12.28
CA LYS A 8 26.97 -5.71 -11.07
C LYS A 8 25.77 -5.38 -10.16
N PRO A 9 25.88 -5.56 -8.84
CA PRO A 9 24.79 -5.22 -7.92
C PRO A 9 24.52 -3.71 -8.05
N LYS A 10 23.27 -3.36 -8.34
CA LYS A 10 22.85 -1.96 -8.39
C LYS A 10 22.93 -1.38 -6.98
N HIS A 11 23.45 -0.17 -6.85
CA HIS A 11 23.47 0.55 -5.57
C HIS A 11 22.02 0.87 -5.19
N PHE A 12 21.53 0.26 -4.11
CA PHE A 12 20.17 0.50 -3.63
C PHE A 12 20.10 1.90 -3.01
N ARG A 13 19.21 2.74 -3.53
CA ARG A 13 18.84 4.03 -2.92
C ARG A 13 17.39 3.91 -2.45
N GLY A 14 17.22 3.86 -1.14
CA GLY A 14 15.92 3.81 -0.49
C GLY A 14 16.01 4.31 0.95
N VAL A 15 14.86 4.62 1.54
CA VAL A 15 14.73 4.99 2.95
C VAL A 15 14.09 3.81 3.67
N TYR A 16 14.56 3.51 4.87
CA TYR A 16 13.99 2.50 5.75
C TYR A 16 13.69 3.13 7.11
N ALA A 17 12.68 2.59 7.80
CA ALA A 17 12.33 2.98 9.16
C ALA A 17 12.12 1.71 10.00
N LEU A 18 12.67 1.70 11.21
CA LEU A 18 12.37 0.67 12.20
C LEU A 18 11.14 1.12 13.00
N LEU A 19 10.10 0.30 13.02
CA LEU A 19 8.95 0.50 13.88
C LEU A 19 9.24 -0.19 15.22
N VAL A 20 9.26 0.60 16.28
CA VAL A 20 9.40 0.12 17.66
C VAL A 20 8.02 0.19 18.32
N PHE A 21 7.58 -0.93 18.90
CA PHE A 21 6.30 -1.03 19.59
C PHE A 21 6.54 -1.14 21.09
N PRO A 22 6.30 -0.08 21.88
CA PRO A 22 6.43 -0.14 23.33
C PRO A 22 5.38 -1.06 23.96
N PHE A 23 4.22 -1.23 23.30
CA PHE A 23 3.11 -2.05 23.76
C PHE A 23 2.69 -3.08 22.72
N ALA A 24 2.20 -4.23 23.16
CA ALA A 24 1.77 -5.31 22.26
C ALA A 24 0.54 -4.92 21.43
N GLU A 25 -0.31 -4.07 21.98
CA GLU A 25 -1.52 -3.53 21.36
C GLU A 25 -1.19 -2.72 20.10
N ASP A 26 -0.07 -1.97 20.10
CA ASP A 26 0.37 -1.17 18.95
C ASP A 26 0.69 -2.05 17.75
N PHE A 27 1.26 -3.23 17.98
CA PHE A 27 1.52 -4.20 16.93
C PHE A 27 0.22 -4.70 16.28
N HIS A 28 -0.81 -4.97 17.09
CA HIS A 28 -2.11 -5.40 16.58
C HIS A 28 -2.81 -4.30 15.77
N LEU A 29 -2.75 -3.06 16.26
CA LEU A 29 -3.29 -1.90 15.54
C LEU A 29 -2.57 -1.66 14.21
N LEU A 30 -1.24 -1.77 14.20
CA LEU A 30 -0.46 -1.68 12.96
C LEU A 30 -0.82 -2.80 12.00
N LEU A 31 -0.92 -4.04 12.47
CA LEU A 31 -1.21 -5.18 11.61
C LEU A 31 -2.60 -5.04 10.95
N ASP A 32 -3.59 -4.58 11.70
CA ASP A 32 -4.91 -4.23 11.16
C ASP A 32 -4.82 -3.11 10.10
N LEU A 33 -4.09 -2.03 10.39
CA LEU A 33 -3.88 -0.93 9.44
C LEU A 33 -3.21 -1.42 8.14
N MET A 34 -2.14 -2.21 8.25
CA MET A 34 -1.41 -2.76 7.09
C MET A 34 -2.29 -3.69 6.25
N ARG A 35 -3.16 -4.48 6.89
CA ARG A 35 -4.16 -5.33 6.20
C ARG A 35 -5.18 -4.49 5.45
N ARG A 36 -5.77 -3.48 6.09
CA ARG A 36 -6.72 -2.56 5.45
C ARG A 36 -6.10 -1.82 4.29
N PHE A 37 -4.88 -1.31 4.45
CA PHE A 37 -4.14 -0.64 3.38
C PHE A 37 -3.88 -1.58 2.20
N SER A 38 -3.37 -2.79 2.47
CA SER A 38 -3.11 -3.79 1.42
C SER A 38 -4.39 -4.20 0.67
N ALA A 39 -5.51 -4.33 1.37
CA ALA A 39 -6.79 -4.66 0.76
C ALA A 39 -7.33 -3.50 -0.09
N ALA A 40 -7.21 -2.26 0.39
CA ALA A 40 -7.61 -1.06 -0.34
C ALA A 40 -6.83 -0.89 -1.65
N VAL A 41 -5.50 -1.12 -1.64
CA VAL A 41 -4.67 -1.05 -2.85
C VAL A 41 -5.14 -2.06 -3.89
N ARG A 42 -5.38 -3.32 -3.50
CA ARG A 42 -5.89 -4.36 -4.42
C ARG A 42 -7.25 -4.00 -4.97
N TYR A 43 -8.14 -3.48 -4.12
CA TYR A 43 -9.46 -3.02 -4.53
C TYR A 43 -9.37 -1.88 -5.55
N ALA A 44 -8.60 -0.83 -5.23
CA ALA A 44 -8.39 0.31 -6.13
C ALA A 44 -7.85 -0.15 -7.49
N TYR A 45 -6.82 -1.00 -7.47
CA TYR A 45 -6.21 -1.54 -8.69
C TYR A 45 -7.24 -2.24 -9.58
N ASN A 46 -8.04 -3.15 -9.02
CA ASN A 46 -9.08 -3.86 -9.78
C ASN A 46 -10.13 -2.89 -10.35
N ARG A 47 -10.56 -1.91 -9.57
CA ARG A 47 -11.54 -0.90 -10.03
C ARG A 47 -10.98 -0.02 -11.15
N LEU A 48 -9.70 0.35 -11.09
CA LEU A 48 -9.04 1.09 -12.17
C LEU A 48 -8.99 0.25 -13.46
N LEU A 49 -8.72 -1.06 -13.35
CA LEU A 49 -8.76 -1.98 -14.50
C LEU A 49 -10.17 -2.12 -15.11
N GLU A 50 -11.21 -1.99 -14.29
CA GLU A 50 -12.61 -1.97 -14.73
C GLU A 50 -13.03 -0.61 -15.32
N GLY A 51 -12.12 0.37 -15.40
CA GLY A 51 -12.39 1.69 -15.97
C GLY A 51 -12.99 2.70 -14.99
N LYS A 52 -13.07 2.38 -13.68
CA LYS A 52 -13.48 3.38 -12.68
C LYS A 52 -12.45 4.49 -12.56
N GLY A 53 -12.92 5.72 -12.44
CA GLY A 53 -12.05 6.89 -12.31
C GLY A 53 -11.43 7.01 -10.92
N ARG A 54 -10.19 7.53 -10.85
CA ARG A 54 -9.51 7.84 -9.58
C ARG A 54 -10.35 8.74 -8.67
N GLU A 55 -10.94 9.79 -9.22
CA GLU A 55 -11.75 10.74 -8.45
C GLU A 55 -12.99 10.08 -7.84
N GLU A 56 -13.64 9.14 -8.54
CA GLU A 56 -14.76 8.35 -8.00
C GLU A 56 -14.32 7.50 -6.79
N LEU A 57 -13.17 6.84 -6.90
CA LEU A 57 -12.66 5.96 -5.85
C LEU A 57 -12.20 6.74 -4.61
N LYS A 58 -11.67 7.95 -4.78
CA LYS A 58 -11.10 8.80 -3.73
C LYS A 58 -12.11 9.68 -3.00
N ARG A 59 -13.38 9.71 -3.41
CA ARG A 59 -14.39 10.54 -2.72
C ARG A 59 -14.47 10.15 -1.24
N GLN A 60 -14.81 11.11 -0.39
CA GLN A 60 -14.99 10.88 1.04
C GLN A 60 -16.10 9.84 1.32
N ASP A 61 -17.14 9.82 0.51
CA ASP A 61 -18.23 8.83 0.50
C ASP A 61 -17.92 7.59 -0.36
N GLY A 62 -16.76 7.56 -1.02
CA GLY A 62 -16.33 6.47 -1.89
C GLY A 62 -15.97 5.19 -1.12
N LEU A 63 -15.98 4.07 -1.84
CA LEU A 63 -15.75 2.74 -1.26
C LEU A 63 -14.34 2.57 -0.68
N LEU A 64 -13.32 3.27 -1.21
CA LEU A 64 -11.99 3.23 -0.61
C LEU A 64 -11.97 3.81 0.81
N CYS A 65 -12.68 4.92 1.03
CA CYS A 65 -12.68 5.61 2.32
C CYS A 65 -13.61 4.93 3.31
N THR A 66 -14.82 4.56 2.86
CA THR A 66 -15.86 4.01 3.73
C THR A 66 -15.59 2.56 4.13
N PHE A 67 -15.13 1.69 3.21
CA PHE A 67 -14.90 0.28 3.53
C PHE A 67 -13.57 0.04 4.23
N PHE A 68 -12.50 0.72 3.81
CA PHE A 68 -11.16 0.48 4.39
C PHE A 68 -10.82 1.47 5.50
N ARG A 69 -11.68 2.46 5.77
CA ARG A 69 -11.49 3.50 6.79
C ARG A 69 -10.12 4.17 6.64
N LEU A 70 -9.73 4.44 5.40
CA LEU A 70 -8.50 5.13 5.06
C LEU A 70 -8.80 6.62 4.83
N ASN A 71 -7.90 7.47 5.32
CA ASN A 71 -7.98 8.90 5.04
C ASN A 71 -7.69 9.14 3.55
N THR A 72 -8.50 9.97 2.90
CA THR A 72 -8.36 10.34 1.48
C THR A 72 -6.97 10.88 1.12
N ARG A 73 -6.28 11.51 2.08
CA ARG A 73 -4.90 12.00 1.94
C ARG A 73 -3.89 10.88 1.63
N TYR A 74 -4.16 9.66 2.06
CA TYR A 74 -3.28 8.49 1.82
C TYR A 74 -3.78 7.60 0.68
N ALA A 75 -4.87 7.99 0.01
CA ALA A 75 -5.48 7.27 -1.10
C ALA A 75 -5.06 7.85 -2.47
N ASP A 76 -3.99 8.67 -2.49
CA ASP A 76 -3.47 9.36 -3.67
C ASP A 76 -2.48 8.53 -4.49
#